data_AF-A0A8C2ZN82-F1
#
_entry.id   AF-A0A8C2ZN82-F1
#
_cell.length_a   1.000
_cell.length_b   1.000
_cell.length_c   1.000
_cell.angle_alpha   90.00
_cell.angle_beta   90.00
_cell.angle_gamma   90.00
#
_symmetry.space_group_name_H-M   'P 1'
#
loop_
_entity.id
_entity.type
_entity.pdbx_description
1 polymer ?
#
loop_
_entity_poly.entity_id
_entity_poly.type
_entity_poly.pdbx_seq_one_letter_code
_entity_poly.pdbx_strand_id
1 'polypeptide(L)'
;MNRKRALISDTFKVKKRRNGTQKFGAVNDGDGPTDVRSSLEYLMTLFPRKLFDDRLPPIVMKHQLYSVHDDKTLVDKELNKLRERGELLMFQLGFDSDAFGLVFASDYKTKVLAGEDGRPTRATVERFLEKLLCPCTELSFSKDKMLREFLFTDSEITHLVKSGVLTVRDAGSWWLSIPNSGKFTKYFLQGRKAVLGMVKKSKYSEVLKAELEERRTTSHVKFHMKYHIHDIVGAELVESIPTTSGALLRCVES
;
A
#
# COMPACT_ATOMS: atom_id res chain seq x y z
N MET A 1 72.03 12.84 -22.06
CA MET A 1 70.70 13.44 -22.37
C MET A 1 69.63 12.38 -22.15
N ASN A 2 68.51 12.77 -21.51
CA ASN A 2 67.20 12.09 -21.33
C ASN A 2 67.15 10.76 -20.54
N ARG A 3 66.78 10.71 -19.24
CA ARG A 3 65.47 10.89 -18.52
C ARG A 3 64.43 9.75 -18.68
N LYS A 4 64.37 8.92 -17.62
CA LYS A 4 63.25 8.22 -16.93
C LYS A 4 62.06 7.65 -17.75
N ARG A 5 61.75 6.37 -17.49
CA ARG A 5 60.47 5.91 -16.88
C ARG A 5 60.55 4.42 -16.48
N ALA A 6 60.27 4.15 -15.21
CA ALA A 6 59.98 2.81 -14.68
C ALA A 6 58.47 2.57 -14.75
N LEU A 7 58.03 1.33 -15.00
CA LEU A 7 56.63 0.92 -14.80
C LEU A 7 56.52 -0.58 -14.47
N ILE A 8 56.18 -0.81 -13.19
CA ILE A 8 55.17 -1.71 -12.64
C ILE A 8 55.28 -3.21 -12.95
N SER A 9 55.67 -3.98 -11.94
CA SER A 9 55.35 -5.40 -11.78
C SER A 9 54.50 -5.62 -10.52
N ASP A 10 53.48 -6.47 -10.70
CA ASP A 10 52.92 -7.43 -9.75
C ASP A 10 52.54 -6.99 -8.34
N THR A 11 51.24 -7.04 -8.02
CA THR A 11 50.67 -8.12 -7.18
C THR A 11 49.18 -7.87 -6.87
N PHE A 12 48.31 -8.64 -7.51
CA PHE A 12 46.91 -8.80 -7.11
C PHE A 12 46.80 -9.75 -5.91
N LYS A 13 46.82 -9.24 -4.67
CA LYS A 13 46.21 -9.87 -3.49
C LYS A 13 45.97 -8.84 -2.38
N VAL A 14 44.76 -8.28 -2.27
CA VAL A 14 44.32 -7.66 -1.00
C VAL A 14 42.85 -8.03 -0.71
N LYS A 15 42.66 -8.51 0.52
CA LYS A 15 41.44 -9.03 1.14
C LYS A 15 40.31 -7.99 1.18
N LYS A 16 39.10 -8.45 0.84
CA LYS A 16 37.80 -7.80 1.04
C LYS A 16 37.59 -7.53 2.54
N ARG A 17 37.82 -6.29 2.99
CA ARG A 17 37.41 -5.83 4.33
C ARG A 17 35.90 -5.60 4.33
N ARG A 18 35.19 -6.37 5.16
CA ARG A 18 33.83 -6.06 5.63
C ARG A 18 33.91 -4.80 6.49
N ASN A 19 33.41 -3.68 5.98
CA ASN A 19 33.08 -2.53 6.82
C ASN A 19 31.70 -2.79 7.45
N GLY A 20 31.72 -3.27 8.69
CA GLY A 20 30.55 -3.20 9.56
C GLY A 20 30.38 -1.75 9.99
N THR A 21 29.36 -1.08 9.47
CA THR A 21 28.92 0.20 10.00
C THR A 21 28.14 -0.10 11.28
N GLN A 22 28.83 -0.06 12.42
CA GLN A 22 28.17 0.01 13.73
C GLN A 22 27.38 1.33 13.78
N LYS A 23 26.05 1.24 13.65
CA LYS A 23 25.15 2.34 14.02
C LYS A 23 25.16 2.45 15.54
N PHE A 24 25.84 3.46 16.05
CA PHE A 24 25.75 3.87 17.44
C PHE A 24 24.40 4.53 17.70
N GLY A 25 23.68 4.06 18.73
CA GLY A 25 22.62 4.81 19.39
C GLY A 25 21.28 4.89 18.67
N ALA A 26 20.68 3.74 18.30
CA ALA A 26 19.24 3.69 18.13
C ALA A 26 18.60 3.69 19.53
N VAL A 27 18.07 4.84 19.95
CA VAL A 27 17.08 4.87 21.01
C VAL A 27 15.85 4.21 20.41
N ASN A 28 15.64 2.94 20.77
CA ASN A 28 14.37 2.26 20.56
C ASN A 28 13.34 2.97 21.43
N ASP A 29 12.63 3.93 20.86
CA ASP A 29 11.27 4.21 21.32
C ASP A 29 10.48 2.93 21.10
N GLY A 30 10.01 2.36 22.22
CA GLY A 30 9.63 0.97 22.32
C GLY A 30 8.54 0.55 21.34
N ASP A 31 8.81 -0.53 20.63
CA ASP A 31 7.84 -1.60 20.43
C ASP A 31 8.62 -2.90 20.18
N GLY A 32 8.03 -4.06 20.50
CA GLY A 32 8.63 -5.37 20.20
C GLY A 32 8.81 -5.56 18.68
N PRO A 33 9.16 -6.78 18.20
CA PRO A 33 8.98 -7.08 16.78
C PRO A 33 7.49 -6.88 16.48
N THR A 34 7.15 -5.72 15.93
CA THR A 34 5.76 -5.29 15.81
C THR A 34 5.13 -6.26 14.83
N ASP A 35 4.15 -7.02 15.29
CA ASP A 35 3.48 -7.97 14.44
C ASP A 35 2.92 -7.22 13.21
N VAL A 36 3.21 -7.71 12.00
CA VAL A 36 2.80 -7.06 10.74
C VAL A 36 1.30 -6.90 10.70
N ARG A 37 0.56 -7.86 11.28
CA ARG A 37 -0.89 -7.78 11.43
C ARG A 37 -1.30 -6.63 12.36
N SER A 38 -0.67 -6.49 13.52
CA SER A 38 -0.93 -5.37 14.44
C SER A 38 -0.65 -4.01 13.78
N SER A 39 0.41 -3.93 12.97
CA SER A 39 0.73 -2.71 12.20
C SER A 39 -0.31 -2.41 11.13
N LEU A 40 -0.82 -3.44 10.45
CA LEU A 40 -1.91 -3.32 9.50
C LEU A 40 -3.20 -2.84 10.17
N GLU A 41 -3.56 -3.44 11.32
CA GLU A 41 -4.72 -3.04 12.12
C GLU A 41 -4.61 -1.58 12.58
N TYR A 42 -3.43 -1.15 13.05
CA TYR A 42 -3.14 0.24 13.37
C TYR A 42 -3.37 1.17 12.17
N LEU A 43 -2.82 0.86 11.00
CA LEU A 43 -3.00 1.68 9.79
C LEU A 43 -4.48 1.76 9.37
N MET A 44 -5.26 0.70 9.59
CA MET A 44 -6.70 0.71 9.34
C MET A 44 -7.48 1.62 10.30
N THR A 45 -7.01 1.83 11.53
CA THR A 45 -7.63 2.81 12.45
C THR A 45 -7.47 4.24 11.98
N LEU A 46 -6.42 4.54 11.20
CA LEU A 46 -6.17 5.85 10.63
C LEU A 46 -7.07 6.16 9.42
N PHE A 47 -7.79 5.16 8.90
CA PHE A 47 -8.68 5.32 7.76
C PHE A 47 -9.94 6.11 8.16
N PRO A 48 -10.26 7.24 7.48
CA PRO A 48 -11.38 8.10 7.84
C PRO A 48 -12.72 7.52 7.34
N ARG A 49 -13.24 6.48 8.02
CA ARG A 49 -14.50 5.80 7.67
C ARG A 49 -15.69 6.76 7.50
N LYS A 50 -15.77 7.78 8.36
CA LYS A 50 -16.83 8.81 8.36
C LYS A 50 -16.85 9.64 7.07
N LEU A 51 -15.72 9.80 6.38
CA LEU A 51 -15.64 10.57 5.14
C LEU A 51 -16.34 9.88 3.96
N PHE A 52 -16.54 8.56 4.07
CA PHE A 52 -17.13 7.74 3.01
C PHE A 52 -18.52 7.21 3.41
N ASP A 53 -19.17 7.82 4.39
CA ASP A 53 -20.44 7.37 4.96
C ASP A 53 -20.43 5.88 5.35
N ASP A 54 -19.25 5.38 5.77
CA ASP A 54 -19.00 3.98 6.12
C ASP A 54 -19.33 2.96 4.99
N ARG A 55 -19.36 3.44 3.74
CA ARG A 55 -19.63 2.64 2.52
C ARG A 55 -18.39 1.95 1.95
N LEU A 56 -17.20 2.40 2.35
CA LEU A 56 -15.93 1.80 1.94
C LEU A 56 -15.32 1.05 3.11
N PRO A 57 -14.75 -0.15 2.86
CA PRO A 57 -13.96 -0.81 3.88
C PRO A 57 -12.66 -0.01 4.12
N PRO A 58 -11.99 -0.21 5.27
CA PRO A 58 -10.68 0.39 5.51
C PRO A 58 -9.67 -0.13 4.49
N ILE A 59 -9.09 0.79 3.73
CA ILE A 59 -8.06 0.48 2.74
C ILE A 59 -6.74 0.95 3.32
N VAL A 60 -5.75 0.06 3.30
CA VAL A 60 -4.35 0.38 3.64
C VAL A 60 -3.49 0.03 2.44
N MET A 61 -2.56 0.88 2.07
CA MET A 61 -1.67 0.56 0.95
C MET A 61 -0.54 -0.36 1.42
N LYS A 62 -0.17 -1.34 0.60
CA LYS A 62 0.92 -2.29 0.88
C LYS A 62 2.22 -1.57 1.23
N HIS A 63 2.56 -0.52 0.47
CA HIS A 63 3.78 0.25 0.71
C HIS A 63 3.76 1.03 2.03
N GLN A 64 2.59 1.36 2.60
CA GLN A 64 2.52 2.00 3.92
C GLN A 64 3.11 1.11 5.02
N LEU A 65 3.02 -0.22 4.90
CA LEU A 65 3.64 -1.14 5.85
C LEU A 65 5.17 -1.10 5.79
N TYR A 66 5.75 -0.83 4.62
CA TYR A 66 7.20 -0.66 4.48
C TYR A 66 7.74 0.61 5.17
N SER A 67 6.86 1.55 5.52
CA SER A 67 7.25 2.71 6.34
C SER A 67 7.32 2.42 7.84
N VAL A 68 6.71 1.29 8.28
CA VAL A 68 6.70 0.84 9.67
C VAL A 68 7.75 -0.25 9.89
N HIS A 69 7.95 -1.10 8.87
CA HIS A 69 8.86 -2.24 8.91
C HIS A 69 10.00 -2.07 7.91
N ASP A 70 11.24 -2.15 8.39
CA ASP A 70 12.43 -2.11 7.52
C ASP A 70 12.55 -3.36 6.63
N ASP A 71 12.06 -4.52 7.10
CA ASP A 71 12.12 -5.78 6.36
C ASP A 71 10.91 -5.97 5.43
N LYS A 72 11.06 -5.50 4.19
CA LYS A 72 10.06 -5.67 3.12
C LYS A 72 9.73 -7.14 2.84
N THR A 73 10.70 -8.05 3.00
CA THR A 73 10.50 -9.47 2.70
C THR A 73 9.65 -10.16 3.77
N LEU A 74 9.84 -9.78 5.04
CA LEU A 74 9.01 -10.24 6.14
C LEU A 74 7.57 -9.74 5.98
N VAL A 75 7.38 -8.46 5.66
CA VAL A 75 6.04 -7.91 5.38
C VAL A 75 5.35 -8.69 4.27
N ASP A 76 6.02 -8.92 3.15
CA ASP A 76 5.44 -9.66 2.02
C ASP A 76 5.09 -11.11 2.38
N LYS A 77 5.95 -11.77 3.16
CA LYS A 77 5.70 -13.13 3.64
C LYS A 77 4.48 -13.20 4.55
N GLU A 78 4.34 -12.27 5.51
CA GLU A 78 3.18 -12.24 6.41
C GLU A 78 1.89 -11.86 5.69
N LEU A 79 1.94 -10.90 4.76
CA LEU A 79 0.78 -10.56 3.92
C LEU A 79 0.34 -11.75 3.06
N ASN A 80 1.29 -12.49 2.47
CA ASN A 80 0.98 -13.70 1.71
C ASN A 80 0.33 -14.79 2.59
N LYS A 81 0.82 -15.00 3.82
CA LYS A 81 0.18 -15.94 4.77
C LYS A 81 -1.26 -15.54 5.11
N LEU A 82 -1.52 -14.25 5.34
CA LEU A 82 -2.88 -13.76 5.60
C LEU A 82 -3.79 -13.95 4.39
N ARG A 83 -3.22 -13.80 3.19
CA ARG A 83 -3.89 -14.06 1.92
C ARG A 83 -4.25 -15.53 1.76
N GLU A 84 -3.31 -16.44 2.02
CA GLU A 84 -3.50 -17.90 1.95
C GLU A 84 -4.56 -18.39 2.94
N ARG A 85 -4.70 -17.73 4.09
CA ARG A 85 -5.78 -17.98 5.04
C ARG A 85 -7.14 -17.40 4.62
N GLY A 86 -7.22 -16.65 3.52
CA GLY A 86 -8.44 -15.99 3.07
C GLY A 86 -8.88 -14.80 3.94
N GLU A 87 -8.00 -14.30 4.81
CA GLU A 87 -8.32 -13.20 5.73
C GLU A 87 -8.10 -11.82 5.10
N LEU A 88 -7.20 -11.73 4.11
CA LEU A 88 -6.78 -10.48 3.50
C LEU A 88 -6.95 -10.51 1.99
N LEU A 89 -7.56 -9.46 1.45
CA LEU A 89 -7.72 -9.22 0.01
C LEU A 89 -6.79 -8.10 -0.43
N MET A 90 -6.23 -8.25 -1.63
CA MET A 90 -5.44 -7.20 -2.29
C MET A 90 -6.23 -6.62 -3.47
N PHE A 91 -6.03 -5.34 -3.77
CA PHE A 91 -6.72 -4.65 -4.85
C PHE A 91 -5.75 -3.76 -5.60
N GLN A 92 -5.82 -3.76 -6.93
CA GLN A 92 -5.10 -2.79 -7.74
C GLN A 92 -5.98 -1.55 -7.92
N LEU A 93 -5.54 -0.40 -7.38
CA LEU A 93 -6.34 0.83 -7.35
C LEU A 93 -6.13 1.74 -8.57
N GLY A 94 -5.38 1.26 -9.57
CA GLY A 94 -5.33 1.81 -10.93
C GLY A 94 -4.55 3.12 -11.12
N PHE A 95 -3.92 3.66 -10.07
CA PHE A 95 -3.10 4.88 -10.18
C PHE A 95 -1.60 4.61 -10.29
N ASP A 96 -1.16 3.41 -9.97
CA ASP A 96 0.23 2.97 -10.02
C ASP A 96 0.24 1.44 -10.15
N SER A 97 1.16 0.89 -10.95
CA SER A 97 1.26 -0.56 -11.20
C SER A 97 1.70 -1.33 -9.96
N ASP A 98 2.46 -0.69 -9.06
CA ASP A 98 3.04 -1.33 -7.88
C ASP A 98 2.28 -0.97 -6.59
N ALA A 99 1.23 -0.16 -6.68
CA ALA A 99 0.40 0.24 -5.55
C ALA A 99 -0.78 -0.71 -5.34
N PHE A 100 -0.63 -1.62 -4.39
CA PHE A 100 -1.69 -2.53 -3.96
C PHE A 100 -2.37 -2.01 -2.69
N GLY A 101 -3.70 -1.94 -2.71
CA GLY A 101 -4.53 -1.74 -1.52
C GLY A 101 -4.80 -3.06 -0.83
N LEU A 102 -4.79 -3.06 0.50
CA LEU A 102 -5.04 -4.19 1.39
C LEU A 102 -6.35 -3.92 2.15
N VAL A 103 -7.21 -4.93 2.22
CA VAL A 103 -8.48 -4.87 2.96
C VAL A 103 -8.75 -6.24 3.58
N PHE A 104 -9.26 -6.29 4.81
CA PHE A 104 -9.71 -7.54 5.40
C PHE A 104 -10.93 -8.10 4.66
N ALA A 105 -10.93 -9.41 4.43
CA ALA A 105 -12.00 -10.15 3.77
C ALA A 105 -13.36 -9.95 4.46
N SER A 106 -13.38 -9.95 5.80
CA SER A 106 -14.58 -9.75 6.62
C SER A 106 -15.19 -8.36 6.41
N ASP A 107 -14.34 -7.32 6.47
CA ASP A 107 -14.75 -5.93 6.25
C ASP A 107 -15.24 -5.73 4.82
N TYR A 108 -14.52 -6.28 3.83
CA TYR A 108 -14.92 -6.22 2.43
C TYR A 108 -16.30 -6.86 2.21
N LYS A 109 -16.52 -8.09 2.70
CA LYS A 109 -17.82 -8.79 2.57
C LYS A 109 -18.95 -7.96 3.17
N THR A 110 -18.75 -7.46 4.39
CA THR A 110 -19.77 -6.68 5.11
C THR A 110 -20.13 -5.40 4.34
N LYS A 111 -19.13 -4.68 3.82
CA LYS A 111 -19.35 -3.42 3.11
C LYS A 111 -19.95 -3.60 1.72
N VAL A 112 -19.52 -4.62 0.98
CA VAL A 112 -20.08 -4.92 -0.34
C VAL A 112 -21.54 -5.36 -0.22
N LEU A 113 -21.86 -6.22 0.74
CA LEU A 113 -23.25 -6.64 0.97
C LEU A 113 -24.15 -5.48 1.41
N ALA A 114 -23.64 -4.58 2.25
CA ALA A 114 -24.37 -3.36 2.65
C ALA A 114 -24.59 -2.40 1.45
N GLY A 115 -23.62 -2.29 0.54
CA GLY A 115 -23.74 -1.44 -0.65
C GLY A 115 -24.70 -1.99 -1.73
N GLU A 116 -24.90 -3.32 -1.73
CA GLU A 116 -25.81 -4.02 -2.64
C GLU A 116 -27.19 -4.29 -2.03
N ASP A 117 -27.47 -3.75 -0.84
CA ASP A 117 -28.78 -3.84 -0.20
C ASP A 117 -29.85 -3.16 -1.06
N GLY A 118 -30.94 -3.89 -1.33
CA GLY A 118 -32.03 -3.44 -2.21
C GLY A 118 -31.77 -3.56 -3.72
N ARG A 119 -30.63 -4.13 -4.17
CA ARG A 119 -30.35 -4.34 -5.60
C ARG A 119 -30.65 -5.77 -6.06
N PRO A 120 -31.09 -5.97 -7.32
CA PRO A 120 -31.30 -7.31 -7.88
C PRO A 120 -29.98 -8.09 -8.05
N THR A 121 -28.84 -7.42 -8.02
CA THR A 121 -27.49 -7.97 -8.16
C THR A 121 -26.93 -8.60 -6.89
N ARG A 122 -27.61 -8.42 -5.74
CA ARG A 122 -27.14 -8.90 -4.43
C ARG A 122 -26.84 -10.39 -4.39
N ALA A 123 -27.76 -11.23 -4.86
CA ALA A 123 -27.60 -12.68 -4.82
C ALA A 123 -26.37 -13.16 -5.63
N THR A 124 -26.13 -12.54 -6.78
CA THR A 124 -24.95 -12.81 -7.62
C THR A 124 -23.66 -12.40 -6.91
N VAL A 125 -23.66 -11.22 -6.28
CA VAL A 125 -22.49 -10.70 -5.53
C VAL A 125 -22.20 -11.56 -4.30
N GLU A 126 -23.22 -11.97 -3.55
CA GLU A 126 -23.07 -12.84 -2.39
C GLU A 126 -22.45 -14.19 -2.77
N ARG A 127 -22.97 -14.83 -3.83
CA ARG A 127 -22.40 -16.07 -4.38
C ARG A 127 -20.95 -15.89 -4.84
N PHE A 128 -20.62 -14.73 -5.39
CA PHE A 128 -19.25 -14.42 -5.80
C PHE A 128 -18.33 -14.27 -4.59
N LEU A 129 -18.77 -13.55 -3.54
CA LEU A 129 -18.00 -13.37 -2.31
C LEU A 129 -17.74 -14.69 -1.58
N GLU A 130 -18.72 -15.61 -1.55
CA GLU A 130 -18.51 -16.94 -0.95
C GLU A 130 -17.46 -17.76 -1.69
N LYS A 131 -17.46 -17.71 -3.03
CA LYS A 131 -16.44 -18.38 -3.84
C LYS A 131 -15.07 -17.71 -3.78
N LEU A 132 -15.03 -16.39 -3.61
CA LEU A 132 -13.79 -15.62 -3.47
C LEU A 132 -13.10 -15.86 -2.12
N LEU A 133 -13.87 -16.01 -1.05
CA LEU A 133 -13.35 -16.17 0.31
C LEU A 133 -13.00 -17.63 0.68
N CYS A 134 -13.38 -18.59 -0.17
CA CYS A 134 -12.95 -19.99 -0.11
C CYS A 134 -11.69 -20.12 -0.97
N PRO A 135 -10.54 -20.64 -0.47
CA PRO A 135 -9.13 -20.23 -0.64
C PRO A 135 -8.61 -19.70 -2.00
N CYS A 136 -9.45 -19.03 -2.78
CA CYS A 136 -9.18 -18.48 -4.09
C CYS A 136 -8.63 -17.08 -3.88
N THR A 137 -7.32 -17.04 -3.75
CA THR A 137 -6.56 -15.83 -3.43
C THR A 137 -6.22 -15.03 -4.70
N GLU A 138 -6.97 -15.24 -5.78
CA GLU A 138 -6.65 -14.67 -7.07
C GLU A 138 -7.20 -13.24 -7.21
N LEU A 139 -6.34 -12.36 -7.72
CA LEU A 139 -6.64 -10.94 -7.90
C LEU A 139 -7.26 -10.67 -9.27
N SER A 140 -6.86 -11.44 -10.29
CA SER A 140 -7.41 -11.41 -11.65
C SER A 140 -8.28 -12.61 -11.93
N PHE A 141 -9.38 -12.36 -12.62
CA PHE A 141 -10.26 -13.38 -13.15
C PHE A 141 -10.26 -13.31 -14.68
N SER A 142 -10.00 -14.44 -15.33
CA SER A 142 -10.18 -14.59 -16.78
C SER A 142 -11.59 -15.10 -17.09
N LYS A 143 -12.04 -14.90 -18.33
CA LYS A 143 -13.35 -15.38 -18.81
C LYS A 143 -13.48 -16.89 -18.62
N ASP A 144 -12.46 -17.66 -18.98
CA ASP A 144 -12.49 -19.11 -18.79
C ASP A 144 -12.62 -19.50 -17.31
N LYS A 145 -11.91 -18.83 -16.39
CA LYS A 145 -12.04 -19.11 -14.96
C LYS A 145 -13.43 -18.74 -14.44
N MET A 146 -13.94 -17.56 -14.81
CA MET A 146 -15.28 -17.13 -14.39
C MET A 146 -16.38 -18.08 -14.85
N LEU A 147 -16.28 -18.59 -16.08
CA LEU A 147 -17.26 -19.50 -16.66
C LEU A 147 -17.10 -20.96 -16.17
N ARG A 148 -15.86 -21.46 -16.09
CA ARG A 148 -15.58 -22.89 -15.82
C ARG A 148 -15.42 -23.20 -14.33
N GLU A 149 -14.69 -22.38 -13.59
CA GLU A 149 -14.38 -22.62 -12.18
C GLU A 149 -15.42 -21.97 -11.28
N PHE A 150 -15.76 -20.71 -11.56
CA PHE A 150 -16.73 -19.98 -10.76
C PHE A 150 -18.18 -20.17 -11.22
N LEU A 151 -18.41 -20.80 -12.38
CA LEU A 151 -19.74 -21.11 -12.93
C LEU A 151 -20.68 -19.89 -12.99
N PHE A 152 -20.14 -18.72 -13.35
CA PHE A 152 -20.96 -17.54 -13.63
C PHE A 152 -21.35 -17.46 -15.10
N THR A 153 -22.49 -16.84 -15.41
CA THR A 153 -22.87 -16.50 -16.77
C THR A 153 -22.30 -15.14 -17.20
N ASP A 154 -22.21 -14.89 -18.51
CA ASP A 154 -21.77 -13.58 -19.03
C ASP A 154 -22.66 -12.42 -18.53
N SER A 155 -23.96 -12.65 -18.29
CA SER A 155 -24.88 -11.66 -17.72
C SER A 155 -24.57 -11.36 -16.25
N GLU A 156 -24.26 -12.37 -15.45
CA GLU A 156 -23.86 -12.21 -14.06
C GLU A 156 -22.51 -11.51 -13.93
N ILE A 157 -21.53 -11.83 -14.79
CA ILE A 157 -20.25 -11.11 -14.84
C ILE A 157 -20.49 -9.62 -15.14
N THR A 158 -21.40 -9.33 -16.07
CA THR A 158 -21.79 -7.94 -16.37
C THR A 158 -22.42 -7.25 -15.14
N HIS A 159 -23.20 -7.97 -14.34
CA HIS A 159 -23.74 -7.46 -13.08
C HIS A 159 -22.64 -7.19 -12.03
N LEU A 160 -21.63 -8.05 -11.92
CA LEU A 160 -20.47 -7.85 -11.04
C LEU A 160 -19.63 -6.63 -11.44
N VAL A 161 -19.49 -6.39 -12.75
CA VAL A 161 -18.83 -5.17 -13.26
C VAL A 161 -19.68 -3.93 -12.97
N LYS A 162 -21.00 -3.99 -13.19
CA LYS A 162 -21.92 -2.87 -12.91
C LYS A 162 -22.01 -2.52 -11.42
N SER A 163 -21.90 -3.49 -10.53
CA SER A 163 -21.82 -3.27 -9.08
C SER A 163 -20.46 -2.73 -8.62
N GLY A 164 -19.44 -2.75 -9.50
CA GLY A 164 -18.10 -2.24 -9.20
C GLY A 164 -17.28 -3.17 -8.32
N VAL A 165 -17.65 -4.44 -8.24
CA VAL A 165 -16.88 -5.51 -7.58
C VAL A 165 -15.78 -6.03 -8.53
N LEU A 166 -16.00 -5.92 -9.84
CA LEU A 166 -15.03 -6.23 -10.88
C LEU A 166 -14.74 -5.00 -11.73
N THR A 167 -13.47 -4.81 -12.10
CA THR A 167 -13.02 -3.79 -13.05
C THR A 167 -12.41 -4.45 -14.27
N VAL A 168 -12.73 -3.98 -15.47
CA VAL A 168 -12.19 -4.52 -16.72
C VAL A 168 -10.69 -4.21 -16.82
N ARG A 169 -9.87 -5.24 -17.07
CA ARG A 169 -8.45 -5.10 -17.39
C ARG A 169 -8.23 -5.19 -18.89
N ASP A 170 -8.58 -6.34 -19.46
CA ASP A 170 -8.44 -6.68 -20.88
C ASP A 170 -9.72 -7.36 -21.39
N ALA A 171 -9.80 -7.60 -22.70
CA ALA A 171 -10.88 -8.37 -23.29
C ALA A 171 -10.98 -9.77 -22.63
N GLY A 172 -12.02 -9.99 -21.83
CA GLY A 172 -12.21 -11.23 -21.09
C GLY A 172 -11.33 -11.39 -19.85
N SER A 173 -10.77 -10.31 -19.30
CA SER A 173 -10.06 -10.34 -18.02
C SER A 173 -10.47 -9.17 -17.13
N TRP A 174 -10.72 -9.47 -15.85
CA TRP A 174 -11.17 -8.52 -14.84
C TRP A 174 -10.30 -8.58 -13.60
N TRP A 175 -10.07 -7.42 -12.97
CA TRP A 175 -9.51 -7.30 -11.64
C TRP A 175 -10.60 -7.27 -10.59
N LEU A 176 -10.32 -7.85 -9.42
CA LEU A 176 -11.10 -7.58 -8.22
C LEU A 176 -10.99 -6.10 -7.86
N SER A 177 -12.13 -5.45 -7.58
CA SER A 177 -12.18 -4.04 -7.22
C SER A 177 -13.09 -3.76 -6.04
N ILE A 178 -12.89 -2.59 -5.44
CA ILE A 178 -13.70 -2.10 -4.34
C ILE A 178 -14.77 -1.17 -4.93
N PRO A 179 -16.07 -1.46 -4.73
CA PRO A 179 -17.14 -0.58 -5.18
C PRO A 179 -16.96 0.84 -4.65
N ASN A 180 -17.21 1.85 -5.49
CA ASN A 180 -17.08 3.28 -5.14
C ASN A 180 -15.66 3.75 -4.71
N SER A 181 -14.61 2.96 -4.96
CA SER A 181 -13.22 3.32 -4.62
C SER A 181 -12.69 4.56 -5.34
N GLY A 182 -13.31 5.00 -6.44
CA GLY A 182 -12.88 6.19 -7.17
C GLY A 182 -12.84 7.47 -6.32
N LYS A 183 -13.78 7.65 -5.38
CA LYS A 183 -13.74 8.79 -4.44
C LYS A 183 -12.53 8.71 -3.51
N PHE A 184 -12.23 7.50 -3.02
CA PHE A 184 -11.05 7.25 -2.20
C PHE A 184 -9.78 7.58 -2.98
N THR A 185 -9.60 7.02 -4.18
CA THR A 185 -8.41 7.26 -5.01
C THR A 185 -8.21 8.75 -5.29
N LYS A 186 -9.28 9.49 -5.59
CA LYS A 186 -9.23 10.93 -5.80
C LYS A 186 -8.72 11.68 -4.57
N TYR A 187 -9.32 11.46 -3.41
CA TYR A 187 -8.91 12.15 -2.18
C TYR A 187 -7.52 11.74 -1.73
N PHE A 188 -7.17 10.48 -1.92
CA PHE A 188 -5.87 9.93 -1.55
C PHE A 188 -4.75 10.59 -2.37
N LEU A 189 -4.90 10.65 -3.69
CA LEU A 189 -3.93 11.29 -4.58
C LEU A 189 -3.83 12.81 -4.34
N GLN A 190 -4.97 13.48 -4.10
CA GLN A 190 -4.98 14.90 -3.76
C GLN A 190 -4.24 15.17 -2.45
N GLY A 191 -4.47 14.35 -1.42
CA GLY A 191 -3.77 14.44 -0.14
C GLY A 191 -2.27 14.16 -0.28
N ARG A 192 -1.89 13.08 -0.98
CA ARG A 192 -0.47 12.76 -1.27
C ARG A 192 0.24 13.94 -1.93
N LYS A 193 -0.35 14.52 -2.98
CA LYS A 193 0.22 15.68 -3.69
C LYS A 193 0.34 16.90 -2.77
N ALA A 194 -0.65 17.15 -1.91
CA ALA A 194 -0.64 18.26 -0.97
C ALA A 194 0.46 18.10 0.09
N VAL A 195 0.56 16.92 0.72
CA VAL A 195 1.57 16.62 1.75
C VAL A 195 2.98 16.64 1.15
N LEU A 196 3.19 16.01 0.00
CA LEU A 196 4.47 16.09 -0.71
C LEU A 196 4.82 17.54 -1.07
N GLY A 197 3.83 18.35 -1.47
CA GLY A 197 4.01 19.77 -1.71
C GLY A 197 4.39 20.57 -0.45
N MET A 198 3.95 20.16 0.74
CA MET A 198 4.35 20.78 2.01
C MET A 198 5.81 20.49 2.35
N VAL A 199 6.31 19.29 2.02
CA VAL A 199 7.71 18.91 2.18
C VAL A 199 8.57 19.67 1.16
N LYS A 200 8.19 19.70 -0.12
CA LYS A 200 8.95 20.42 -1.16
C LYS A 200 9.07 21.92 -0.93
N LYS A 201 8.10 22.53 -0.24
CA LYS A 201 8.09 23.97 0.07
C LYS A 201 8.82 24.31 1.37
N SER A 202 9.22 23.32 2.17
CA SER A 202 9.97 23.59 3.39
C SER A 202 11.42 23.97 3.06
N LYS A 203 12.13 24.48 4.08
CA LYS A 203 13.53 24.84 3.93
C LYS A 203 14.33 23.58 3.57
N TYR A 204 15.12 23.66 2.49
CA TYR A 204 15.92 22.54 1.97
C TYR A 204 15.11 21.30 1.53
N SER A 205 13.79 21.43 1.32
CA SER A 205 12.91 20.28 1.03
C SER A 205 12.94 19.21 2.12
N GLU A 206 13.15 19.63 3.37
CA GLU A 206 13.28 18.82 4.56
C GLU A 206 12.29 19.25 5.64
N VAL A 207 11.66 18.30 6.33
CA VAL A 207 10.75 18.58 7.45
C VAL A 207 10.81 17.46 8.48
N LEU A 208 10.74 17.80 9.77
CA LEU A 208 10.65 16.77 10.82
C LEU A 208 9.29 16.06 10.72
N LYS A 209 9.28 14.73 10.88
CA LYS A 209 8.05 13.93 10.86
C LYS A 209 7.04 14.44 11.89
N ALA A 210 7.49 14.72 13.11
CA ALA A 210 6.64 15.26 14.18
C ALA A 210 6.03 16.62 13.81
N GLU A 211 6.83 17.53 13.23
CA GLU A 211 6.33 18.83 12.77
C GLU A 211 5.28 18.65 11.66
N LEU A 212 5.52 17.74 10.71
CA LEU A 212 4.58 17.48 9.64
C LEU A 212 3.27 16.90 10.17
N GLU A 213 3.31 16.02 11.18
CA GLU A 213 2.13 15.45 11.86
C GLU A 213 1.27 16.51 12.55
N GLU A 214 1.89 17.54 13.13
CA GLU A 214 1.21 18.62 13.85
C GLU A 214 0.64 19.71 12.93
N ARG A 215 1.08 19.77 11.66
CA ARG A 215 0.58 20.76 10.70
C ARG A 215 -0.92 20.56 10.45
N ARG A 216 -1.65 21.68 10.41
CA ARG A 216 -3.09 21.68 10.09
C ARG A 216 -3.33 21.06 8.73
N THR A 217 -4.27 20.12 8.68
CA THR A 217 -4.75 19.54 7.43
C THR A 217 -5.39 20.64 6.58
N THR A 218 -4.98 20.74 5.31
CA THR A 218 -5.61 21.68 4.37
C THR A 218 -6.93 21.11 3.86
N SER A 219 -7.75 21.92 3.20
CA SER A 219 -9.03 21.47 2.61
C SER A 219 -8.87 20.26 1.67
N HIS A 220 -7.68 20.10 1.08
CA HIS A 220 -7.31 19.01 0.17
C HIS A 220 -6.85 17.73 0.88
N VAL A 221 -6.39 17.82 2.13
CA VAL A 221 -5.95 16.67 2.93
C VAL A 221 -7.14 16.17 3.74
N LYS A 222 -7.87 15.21 3.16
CA LYS A 222 -9.07 14.62 3.78
C LYS A 222 -8.76 13.47 4.75
N PHE A 223 -7.59 12.85 4.64
CA PHE A 223 -7.14 11.78 5.54
C PHE A 223 -6.29 12.34 6.68
N HIS A 224 -6.12 11.53 7.72
CA HIS A 224 -5.22 11.87 8.81
C HIS A 224 -3.78 12.04 8.29
N MET A 225 -3.03 13.01 8.84
CA MET A 225 -1.68 13.32 8.37
C MET A 225 -0.75 12.09 8.45
N LYS A 226 -0.80 11.37 9.57
CA LYS A 226 -0.10 10.08 9.75
C LYS A 226 -0.32 9.09 8.61
N TYR A 227 -1.55 8.99 8.09
CA TYR A 227 -1.85 8.09 6.96
C TYR A 227 -1.08 8.50 5.70
N HIS A 228 -1.03 9.79 5.39
CA HIS A 228 -0.26 10.30 4.25
C HIS A 228 1.25 10.26 4.48
N ILE A 229 1.74 10.39 5.71
CA ILE A 229 3.16 10.26 6.03
C ILE A 229 3.64 8.83 5.77
N HIS A 230 2.91 7.83 6.28
CA HIS A 230 3.19 6.42 5.99
C HIS A 230 3.13 6.14 4.48
N ASP A 231 2.23 6.82 3.75
CA ASP A 231 2.12 6.71 2.30
C ASP A 231 3.36 7.22 1.57
N ILE A 232 3.78 8.47 1.83
CA ILE A 232 4.92 9.07 1.11
C ILE A 232 6.26 8.42 1.47
N VAL A 233 6.43 7.98 2.72
CA VAL A 233 7.65 7.28 3.17
C VAL A 233 7.67 5.89 2.58
N GLY A 234 6.55 5.17 2.66
CA GLY A 234 6.43 3.80 2.18
C GLY A 234 6.56 3.68 0.66
N ALA A 235 6.08 4.68 -0.08
CA ALA A 235 6.22 4.78 -1.52
C ALA A 235 7.58 5.35 -1.96
N GLU A 236 8.52 5.56 -1.03
CA GLU A 236 9.87 6.09 -1.29
C GLU A 236 9.86 7.45 -2.01
N LEU A 237 8.77 8.22 -1.89
CA LEU A 237 8.67 9.59 -2.41
C LEU A 237 9.47 10.58 -1.56
N VAL A 238 9.75 10.20 -0.31
CA VAL A 238 10.61 10.92 0.63
C VAL A 238 11.55 9.94 1.31
N GLU A 239 12.77 10.39 1.57
CA GLU A 239 13.76 9.68 2.39
C GLU A 239 13.53 10.03 3.85
N SER A 240 13.50 9.02 4.73
CA SER A 240 13.40 9.21 6.18
C SER A 240 14.77 9.02 6.83
N ILE A 241 15.35 10.12 7.31
CA ILE A 241 16.69 10.16 7.91
C ILE A 241 16.55 10.30 9.43
N PRO A 242 17.04 9.35 10.25
CA PRO A 242 17.00 9.49 11.70
C PRO A 242 17.96 10.59 12.15
N THR A 243 17.47 11.53 12.95
CA THR A 243 18.27 12.59 13.58
C THR A 243 18.08 12.58 15.09
N THR A 244 18.92 13.32 15.82
CA THR A 244 18.82 13.46 17.28
C THR A 244 17.51 14.08 17.75
N SER A 245 16.81 14.80 16.87
CA SER A 245 15.52 15.45 17.16
C SER A 245 14.32 14.68 16.59
N GLY A 246 14.54 13.46 16.09
CA GLY A 246 13.53 12.62 15.45
C GLY A 246 13.80 12.38 13.96
N ALA A 247 12.88 11.67 13.29
CA ALA A 247 13.00 11.37 11.87
C ALA A 247 12.76 12.61 11.00
N LEU A 248 13.70 12.93 10.13
CA LEU A 248 13.63 13.99 9.13
C LEU A 248 13.18 13.39 7.79
N LEU A 249 12.17 13.99 7.17
CA LEU A 249 11.67 13.63 5.85
C LEU A 249 12.26 14.58 4.81
N ARG A 250 13.00 14.04 3.85
CA ARG A 250 13.58 14.79 2.72
C ARG A 250 12.93 14.33 1.42
N CYS A 251 12.54 15.25 0.54
CA CYS A 251 12.10 14.85 -0.80
C CYS A 251 13.25 14.24 -1.61
N VAL A 252 12.99 13.08 -2.23
CA VAL A 252 13.88 12.52 -3.24
C VAL A 252 13.64 13.31 -4.52
N GLU A 253 14.62 14.06 -4.99
CA GLU A 253 14.53 14.70 -6.31
C GLU A 253 14.52 13.59 -7.37
N SER A 254 13.45 13.56 -8.17
CA SER A 254 13.35 12.76 -9.40
C SER A 254 13.53 13.67 -10.59
#